data_AF-A0A858Q423-F1
#
_entry.id   AF-A0A858Q423-F1
#
_cell.length_a   1.000
_cell.length_b   1.000
_cell.length_c   1.000
_cell.angle_alpha   90.00
_cell.angle_beta   90.00
_cell.angle_gamma   90.00
#
_symmetry.space_group_name_H-M   'P 1'
#
loop_
_entity.id
_entity.type
_entity.pdbx_description
1 polymer ?
#
loop_
_entity_poly.entity_id
_entity_poly.type
_entity_poly.pdbx_seq_one_letter_code
_entity_poly.pdbx_strand_id
1 'polypeptide(L)'
;MATIDPQTRCGVESSLTDSRQSPPQPGGGVLICPGCGTANPADTVFCINQACHKALGEFRYVLEELKAHRSRFEKLADRVTRFTGHPHFLTIHLLWFAVWILANSGMLAFFHAFDEYPYGLLGIILAIEAILIGSFVLISQNRQSAYADMRAELDYEVTIQTYRRIEAMEKRLDALASALAQPTRKREDEP
;
A
#
# COMPACT_ATOMS: atom_id res chain seq x y z
N MET A 1 -59.95 26.79 -3.36
CA MET A 1 -58.77 27.59 -2.98
C MET A 1 -58.14 26.88 -1.79
N ALA A 2 -57.25 25.92 -2.07
CA ALA A 2 -56.60 25.09 -1.07
C ALA A 2 -55.09 25.23 -1.27
N THR A 3 -54.41 25.67 -0.23
CA THR A 3 -52.97 25.93 -0.14
C THR A 3 -52.20 24.61 -0.15
N ILE A 4 -51.21 24.50 -1.02
CA ILE A 4 -50.27 23.37 -1.06
C ILE A 4 -49.17 23.66 -0.03
N ASP A 5 -49.06 22.78 0.97
CA ASP A 5 -48.01 22.75 2.00
C ASP A 5 -46.72 22.14 1.44
N PRO A 6 -45.54 22.80 1.55
CA PRO A 6 -44.27 22.30 1.01
C PRO A 6 -43.55 21.24 1.88
N GLN A 7 -44.12 20.76 2.99
CA GLN A 7 -43.39 19.91 3.95
C GLN A 7 -43.60 18.38 3.82
N THR A 8 -43.98 17.86 2.64
CA THR A 8 -44.19 16.41 2.49
C THR A 8 -43.32 15.80 1.39
N ARG A 9 -41.99 15.76 1.58
CA ARG A 9 -41.10 14.74 0.98
C ARG A 9 -39.66 14.90 1.51
N CYS A 10 -39.36 14.15 2.55
CA CYS A 10 -38.08 13.47 2.77
C CYS A 10 -38.22 12.53 3.97
N GLY A 11 -39.19 11.61 3.88
CA GLY A 11 -39.21 10.42 4.72
C GLY A 11 -38.18 9.43 4.21
N VAL A 12 -36.93 9.57 4.66
CA VAL A 12 -35.96 8.47 4.70
C VAL A 12 -35.54 8.34 6.17
N GLU A 13 -36.49 7.86 6.96
CA GLU A 13 -36.29 7.46 8.34
C GLU A 13 -35.51 6.13 8.37
N SER A 14 -34.39 6.14 9.09
CA SER A 14 -34.01 5.08 10.04
C SER A 14 -33.62 3.68 9.52
N SER A 15 -32.61 3.56 8.65
CA SER A 15 -31.96 2.24 8.43
C SER A 15 -30.44 2.29 8.18
N LEU A 16 -29.75 3.34 8.63
CA LEU A 16 -28.28 3.46 8.51
C LEU A 16 -27.53 3.57 9.85
N THR A 17 -28.22 3.23 10.93
CA THR A 17 -27.70 3.24 12.31
C THR A 17 -27.38 1.84 12.84
N ASP A 18 -26.85 0.91 12.04
CA ASP A 18 -26.27 -0.31 12.64
C ASP A 18 -25.32 -1.10 11.70
N SER A 19 -24.29 -0.49 11.15
CA SER A 19 -23.21 -1.26 10.48
C SER A 19 -21.83 -0.62 10.53
N ARG A 20 -21.64 0.52 11.20
CA ARG A 20 -20.28 0.94 11.58
C ARG A 20 -19.95 0.27 12.89
N GLN A 21 -19.34 -0.90 12.76
CA GLN A 21 -18.54 -1.60 13.76
C GLN A 21 -18.28 -0.72 14.99
N SER A 22 -18.83 -1.15 16.13
CA SER A 22 -18.22 -0.82 17.42
C SER A 22 -16.71 -1.07 17.31
N PRO A 23 -15.85 -0.23 17.91
CA PRO A 23 -14.43 -0.57 17.98
C PRO A 23 -14.31 -1.98 18.54
N PRO A 24 -13.49 -2.87 17.94
CA PRO A 24 -13.33 -4.21 18.46
C PRO A 24 -13.01 -4.09 19.94
N GLN A 25 -13.91 -4.61 20.77
CA GLN A 25 -13.71 -4.76 22.20
C GLN A 25 -12.32 -5.39 22.38
N PRO A 26 -11.46 -4.89 23.28
CA PRO A 26 -10.12 -5.44 23.49
C PRO A 26 -10.27 -6.83 24.10
N GLY A 27 -10.54 -7.82 23.25
CA GLY A 27 -10.40 -9.21 23.61
C GLY A 27 -8.93 -9.41 23.94
N GLY A 28 -8.65 -9.87 25.15
CA GLY A 28 -7.30 -10.13 25.69
C GLY A 28 -6.55 -11.25 24.96
N GLY A 29 -6.56 -11.24 23.63
CA GLY A 29 -5.82 -12.14 22.77
C GLY A 29 -4.42 -11.60 22.48
N VAL A 30 -3.49 -12.52 22.26
CA VAL A 30 -2.13 -12.22 21.82
C VAL A 30 -2.08 -12.40 20.30
N LEU A 31 -1.60 -11.39 19.58
CA LEU A 31 -1.36 -11.43 18.15
C LEU A 31 0.13 -11.69 17.88
N ILE A 32 0.43 -12.80 17.20
CA ILE A 32 1.81 -13.15 16.83
C ILE A 32 2.16 -12.44 15.52
N CYS A 33 3.25 -11.66 15.54
CA CYS A 33 3.71 -10.95 14.35
C CYS A 33 4.26 -11.96 13.32
N PRO A 34 3.74 -12.01 12.08
CA PRO A 34 4.22 -12.95 11.05
C PRO A 34 5.60 -12.58 10.49
N GLY A 35 6.12 -11.39 10.82
CA GLY A 35 7.45 -10.96 10.38
C GLY A 35 8.57 -11.50 11.27
N CYS A 36 8.43 -11.33 12.58
CA CYS A 36 9.48 -11.68 13.56
C CYS A 36 9.05 -12.72 14.59
N GLY A 37 7.79 -13.16 14.60
CA GLY A 37 7.25 -14.11 15.57
C GLY A 37 6.97 -13.52 16.96
N THR A 38 7.21 -12.22 17.19
CA THR A 38 7.01 -11.59 18.50
C THR A 38 5.52 -11.55 18.84
N ALA A 39 5.17 -11.83 20.10
CA ALA A 39 3.83 -11.69 20.66
C ALA A 39 3.50 -10.22 20.93
N ASN A 40 2.30 -9.77 20.53
CA ASN A 40 1.83 -8.40 20.71
C ASN A 40 0.39 -8.41 21.26
N PRO A 41 -0.02 -7.39 22.02
CA PRO A 41 -1.43 -7.20 22.38
C PRO A 41 -2.33 -7.05 21.14
N ALA A 42 -3.58 -7.53 21.20
CA ALA A 42 -4.51 -7.51 20.07
C ALA A 42 -4.85 -6.10 19.55
N ASP A 43 -4.72 -5.06 20.38
CA ASP A 43 -5.00 -3.66 20.06
C ASP A 43 -3.78 -2.92 19.48
N THR A 44 -2.61 -3.55 19.40
CA THR A 44 -1.42 -2.90 18.83
C THR A 44 -1.51 -2.73 17.31
N VAL A 45 -1.28 -1.50 16.86
CA VAL A 45 -1.23 -1.15 15.43
C VAL A 45 0.11 -1.51 14.79
N PHE A 46 1.21 -1.48 15.56
CA PHE A 46 2.54 -1.84 15.10
C PHE A 46 3.17 -2.87 16.03
N CYS A 47 3.99 -3.75 15.45
CA CYS A 47 4.75 -4.73 16.19
C CYS A 47 5.71 -4.03 17.18
N ILE A 48 5.74 -4.53 18.41
CA ILE A 48 6.55 -3.97 19.51
C ILE A 48 8.06 -4.08 19.26
N ASN A 49 8.49 -5.02 18.41
CA ASN A 49 9.88 -5.12 17.98
C ASN A 49 10.18 -3.99 16.97
N GLN A 50 10.95 -2.98 17.42
CA GLN A 50 11.35 -1.84 16.58
C GLN A 50 12.14 -2.22 15.33
N ALA A 51 12.93 -3.30 15.35
CA ALA A 51 13.62 -3.78 14.15
C ALA A 51 12.63 -4.37 13.12
N CYS A 52 11.44 -4.80 13.55
CA CYS A 52 10.39 -5.31 12.68
C CYS A 52 9.45 -4.20 12.19
N HIS A 53 8.98 -3.33 13.10
CA HIS A 53 8.05 -2.21 12.85
C HIS A 53 6.91 -2.53 11.86
N LYS A 54 6.44 -3.79 11.88
CA LYS A 54 5.41 -4.25 10.93
C LYS A 54 4.03 -3.86 11.45
N ALA A 55 3.18 -3.33 10.57
CA ALA A 55 1.78 -3.06 10.92
C ALA A 55 1.03 -4.37 11.23
N LEU A 56 0.22 -4.34 12.29
CA LEU A 56 -0.61 -5.43 12.80
C LEU A 56 -2.07 -4.98 12.84
N GLY A 57 -3.02 -5.92 12.93
CA GLY A 57 -4.46 -5.61 13.02
C GLY A 57 -5.20 -5.55 11.68
N GLU A 58 -6.32 -4.81 11.66
CA GLU A 58 -7.33 -4.77 10.58
C GLU A 58 -6.74 -4.39 9.20
N PHE A 59 -5.77 -3.47 9.18
CA PHE A 59 -5.09 -3.05 7.95
C PHE A 59 -4.22 -4.14 7.29
N ARG A 60 -3.88 -5.23 8.01
CA ARG A 60 -3.17 -6.37 7.44
C ARG A 60 -4.03 -7.15 6.44
N TYR A 61 -5.34 -7.27 6.72
CA TYR A 61 -6.25 -8.14 5.97
C TYR A 61 -6.36 -7.70 4.51
N VAL A 62 -6.48 -6.39 4.28
CA VAL A 62 -6.57 -5.79 2.93
C VAL A 62 -5.34 -6.11 2.08
N LEU A 63 -4.14 -6.01 2.64
CA LEU A 63 -2.89 -6.32 1.92
C LEU A 63 -2.70 -7.83 1.63
N GLU A 64 -3.23 -8.69 2.48
CA GLU A 64 -3.16 -10.15 2.32
C GLU A 64 -4.13 -10.64 1.23
N GLU A 65 -5.36 -10.12 1.22
CA GLU A 65 -6.39 -10.45 0.22
C GLU A 65 -5.97 -10.01 -1.19
N LEU A 66 -5.43 -8.79 -1.30
CA LEU A 66 -4.83 -8.27 -2.53
C LEU A 66 -3.65 -9.12 -3.06
N LYS A 67 -2.91 -9.79 -2.17
CA LYS A 67 -1.80 -10.68 -2.54
C LYS A 67 -2.26 -12.09 -2.88
N ALA A 68 -3.40 -12.53 -2.35
CA ALA A 68 -3.94 -13.88 -2.51
C ALA A 68 -4.44 -14.12 -3.94
N HIS A 69 -5.02 -13.11 -4.59
CA HIS A 69 -5.57 -13.18 -5.94
C HIS A 69 -4.55 -12.86 -7.04
N ARG A 70 -3.35 -13.47 -7.01
CA ARG A 70 -2.32 -13.25 -8.05
C ARG A 70 -2.31 -14.33 -9.12
N SER A 71 -2.39 -13.89 -10.38
CA SER A 71 -2.28 -14.78 -11.54
C SER A 71 -0.89 -15.41 -11.64
N ARG A 72 -0.77 -16.56 -12.34
CA ARG A 72 0.53 -17.23 -12.54
C ARG A 72 1.51 -16.34 -13.31
N PHE A 73 1.01 -15.54 -14.24
CA PHE A 73 1.81 -14.60 -15.04
C PHE A 73 2.33 -13.43 -14.21
N GLU A 74 1.54 -12.88 -13.29
CA GLU A 74 2.01 -11.84 -12.35
C GLU A 74 3.11 -12.36 -11.42
N LYS A 75 2.98 -13.61 -10.94
CA LYS A 75 4.03 -14.23 -10.11
C LYS A 75 5.33 -14.42 -10.89
N LEU A 76 5.24 -14.70 -12.19
CA LEU A 76 6.42 -14.80 -13.06
C LEU A 76 7.02 -13.41 -13.33
N ALA A 77 6.19 -12.43 -13.68
CA ALA A 77 6.62 -11.04 -13.91
C ALA A 77 7.39 -10.50 -12.69
N ASP A 78 6.86 -10.70 -11.47
CA ASP A 78 7.53 -10.29 -10.23
C ASP A 78 8.91 -10.91 -10.06
N ARG A 79 9.05 -12.19 -10.41
CA ARG A 79 10.31 -12.91 -10.27
C ARG A 79 11.33 -12.39 -11.25
N VAL A 80 10.92 -12.15 -12.50
CA VAL A 80 11.78 -11.58 -13.54
C VAL A 80 12.17 -10.15 -13.17
N THR A 81 11.20 -9.28 -12.84
CA THR A 81 11.48 -7.90 -12.45
C THR A 81 12.37 -7.80 -11.21
N ARG A 82 12.20 -8.69 -10.22
CA ARG A 82 13.09 -8.75 -9.05
C ARG A 82 14.51 -9.17 -9.42
N PHE A 83 14.67 -10.06 -10.40
CA PHE A 83 15.97 -10.46 -10.90
C PHE A 83 16.64 -9.33 -11.69
N THR A 84 15.91 -8.68 -12.61
CA THR A 84 16.40 -7.55 -13.40
C THR A 84 16.74 -6.33 -12.53
N GLY A 85 16.00 -6.10 -11.44
CA GLY A 85 16.27 -5.01 -10.49
C GLY A 85 17.48 -5.24 -9.57
N HIS A 86 18.13 -6.40 -9.64
CA HIS A 86 19.28 -6.73 -8.81
C HIS A 86 20.58 -6.21 -9.46
N PRO A 87 21.50 -5.54 -8.74
CA PRO A 87 22.71 -4.96 -9.32
C PRO A 87 23.62 -5.98 -10.03
N HIS A 88 23.55 -7.25 -9.65
CA HIS A 88 24.33 -8.31 -10.29
C HIS A 88 23.84 -8.64 -11.72
N PHE A 89 22.58 -8.35 -12.06
CA PHE A 89 22.04 -8.57 -13.39
C PHE A 89 22.88 -7.87 -14.46
N LEU A 90 23.23 -6.60 -14.21
CA LEU A 90 24.04 -5.78 -15.09
C LEU A 90 25.44 -6.39 -15.27
N THR A 91 26.08 -6.84 -14.19
CA THR A 91 27.44 -7.42 -14.26
C THR A 91 27.47 -8.69 -15.09
N ILE A 92 26.46 -9.56 -14.96
CA ILE A 92 26.35 -10.80 -15.74
C ILE A 92 26.13 -10.47 -17.22
N HIS A 93 25.28 -9.49 -17.54
CA HIS A 93 25.05 -9.07 -18.92
C HIS A 93 26.30 -8.47 -19.57
N LEU A 94 27.02 -7.60 -18.86
CA LEU A 94 28.27 -7.03 -19.35
C LEU A 94 29.33 -8.11 -19.63
N LEU A 95 29.46 -9.10 -18.75
CA LEU A 95 30.36 -10.22 -18.97
C LEU A 95 29.92 -11.08 -20.16
N TRP A 96 28.62 -11.35 -20.30
CA TRP A 96 28.09 -12.09 -21.44
C TRP A 96 28.36 -11.36 -22.76
N PHE A 97 28.15 -10.04 -22.82
CA PHE A 97 28.53 -9.21 -23.98
C PHE A 97 30.01 -9.28 -24.31
N ALA A 98 30.86 -9.12 -23.29
CA ALA A 98 32.31 -9.18 -23.47
C ALA A 98 32.73 -10.55 -24.03
N VAL A 99 32.19 -11.64 -23.47
CA VAL A 99 32.46 -13.00 -23.95
C VAL A 99 31.99 -13.19 -25.39
N TRP A 100 30.81 -12.69 -25.77
CA TRP A 100 30.31 -12.79 -27.13
C TRP A 100 31.19 -12.06 -28.15
N ILE A 101 31.58 -10.83 -27.82
CA ILE A 101 32.45 -10.00 -28.65
C ILE A 101 33.83 -10.67 -28.79
N LEU A 102 34.43 -11.15 -27.69
CA LEU A 102 35.73 -11.83 -27.73
C LEU A 102 35.69 -13.13 -28.54
N ALA A 103 34.59 -13.88 -28.46
CA ALA A 103 34.40 -15.10 -29.23
C ALA A 103 34.28 -14.84 -30.74
N ASN A 104 33.66 -13.72 -31.14
CA ASN A 104 33.43 -13.37 -32.54
C ASN A 104 34.49 -12.43 -33.15
N SER A 105 35.36 -11.81 -32.34
CA SER A 105 36.42 -10.91 -32.82
C SER A 105 37.62 -11.62 -33.45
N GLY A 106 37.56 -12.95 -33.61
CA GLY A 106 38.66 -13.77 -34.15
C GLY A 106 39.86 -13.94 -33.21
N MET A 107 39.78 -13.40 -31.99
CA MET A 107 40.84 -13.52 -30.98
C MET A 107 40.98 -14.96 -30.44
N LEU A 108 39.89 -15.74 -30.49
CA LEU A 108 39.88 -17.17 -30.24
C LEU A 108 39.98 -17.91 -31.58
N ALA A 109 41.21 -18.30 -31.97
CA ALA A 109 41.54 -18.97 -33.24
C ALA A 109 40.82 -20.31 -33.51
N PHE A 110 39.93 -20.74 -32.61
CA PHE A 110 39.21 -22.03 -32.66
C PHE A 110 37.77 -21.92 -33.17
N PHE A 111 37.16 -20.73 -33.19
CA PHE A 111 35.77 -20.52 -33.62
C PHE A 111 35.73 -19.74 -34.94
N HIS A 112 34.98 -20.24 -35.91
CA HIS A 112 34.60 -19.45 -37.09
C HIS A 112 33.66 -18.34 -36.63
N ALA A 113 33.91 -17.09 -37.04
CA ALA A 113 33.08 -15.95 -36.64
C ALA A 113 31.65 -16.17 -37.18
N PHE A 114 30.71 -16.42 -36.25
CA PHE A 114 29.32 -16.72 -36.61
C PHE A 114 28.45 -15.45 -36.60
N ASP A 115 28.90 -14.41 -35.91
CA ASP A 115 28.26 -13.10 -35.82
C ASP A 115 29.35 -12.02 -36.03
N GLU A 116 29.70 -11.76 -37.29
CA GLU A 116 30.69 -10.73 -37.66
C GLU A 116 30.20 -9.32 -37.34
N TYR A 117 31.14 -8.42 -37.05
CA TYR A 117 30.84 -7.00 -36.87
C TYR A 117 30.07 -6.49 -38.09
N PRO A 118 28.84 -5.95 -37.94
CA PRO A 118 28.31 -5.24 -36.76
C PRO A 118 27.46 -6.03 -35.73
N TYR A 119 27.62 -7.35 -35.60
CA TYR A 119 26.94 -8.22 -34.61
C TYR A 119 25.41 -8.24 -34.72
N GLY A 120 24.89 -8.63 -35.89
CA GLY A 120 23.45 -8.61 -36.17
C GLY A 120 22.64 -9.57 -35.30
N LEU A 121 23.16 -10.77 -35.01
CA LEU A 121 22.44 -11.76 -34.19
C LEU A 121 22.33 -11.32 -32.74
N LEU A 122 23.42 -10.80 -32.17
CA LEU A 122 23.42 -10.21 -30.84
C LEU A 122 22.38 -9.08 -30.74
N GLY A 123 22.32 -8.20 -31.73
CA GLY A 123 21.36 -7.09 -31.77
C GLY A 123 19.90 -7.56 -31.72
N ILE A 124 19.55 -8.60 -32.49
CA ILE A 124 18.18 -9.16 -32.50
C ILE A 124 17.83 -9.78 -31.16
N ILE A 125 18.74 -10.58 -30.58
CA ILE A 125 18.53 -11.23 -29.27
C ILE A 125 18.26 -10.16 -28.20
N LEU A 126 19.07 -9.10 -28.17
CA LEU A 126 18.90 -7.99 -27.23
C LEU A 126 17.61 -7.21 -27.41
N ALA A 127 17.20 -6.96 -28.65
CA ALA A 127 15.96 -6.26 -28.90
C ALA A 127 14.75 -7.05 -28.35
N ILE A 128 14.73 -8.36 -28.58
CA ILE A 128 13.67 -9.24 -28.05
C ILE A 128 13.74 -9.28 -26.52
N GLU A 129 14.92 -9.46 -25.95
CA GLU A 129 15.12 -9.47 -24.50
C GLU A 129 14.65 -8.17 -23.84
N ALA A 130 15.01 -7.02 -24.40
CA ALA A 130 14.61 -5.71 -23.90
C ALA A 130 13.08 -5.54 -23.90
N ILE A 131 12.40 -5.98 -24.96
CA ILE A 131 10.93 -5.94 -25.06
C ILE A 131 10.29 -6.83 -23.98
N LEU A 132 10.80 -8.05 -23.80
CA LEU A 132 10.28 -8.98 -22.79
C LEU A 132 10.47 -8.43 -21.36
N ILE A 133 11.67 -7.95 -21.04
CA ILE A 133 11.98 -7.35 -19.75
C ILE A 133 11.10 -6.11 -19.51
N GLY A 134 11.02 -5.20 -20.49
CA GLY A 134 10.20 -4.00 -20.40
C GLY A 134 8.72 -4.31 -20.17
N SER A 135 8.20 -5.34 -20.84
CA SER A 135 6.82 -5.81 -20.65
C SER A 135 6.57 -6.31 -19.23
N PHE A 136 7.46 -7.14 -18.68
CA PHE A 136 7.34 -7.63 -17.30
C PHE A 136 7.47 -6.51 -16.28
N VAL A 137 8.40 -5.57 -16.49
CA VAL A 137 8.55 -4.37 -15.66
C VAL A 137 7.27 -3.55 -15.67
N LEU A 138 6.66 -3.31 -16.83
CA LEU A 138 5.41 -2.54 -16.93
C LEU A 138 4.25 -3.22 -16.20
N ILE A 139 4.13 -4.55 -16.31
CA ILE A 139 3.12 -5.32 -15.57
C ILE A 139 3.33 -5.16 -14.05
N SER A 140 4.58 -5.31 -13.58
CA SER A 140 4.92 -5.14 -12.17
C SER A 140 4.66 -3.70 -11.69
N GLN A 141 4.95 -2.70 -12.52
CA GLN A 141 4.73 -1.29 -12.23
C GLN A 141 3.26 -0.94 -12.16
N ASN A 142 2.45 -1.35 -13.15
CA ASN A 142 1.01 -1.10 -13.16
C ASN A 142 0.33 -1.65 -11.91
N ARG A 143 0.75 -2.85 -11.48
CA ARG A 143 0.24 -3.45 -10.24
C ARG A 143 0.70 -2.70 -8.99
N GLN A 144 1.96 -2.28 -8.93
CA GLN A 144 2.45 -1.48 -7.81
C GLN A 144 1.74 -0.11 -7.73
N SER A 145 1.40 0.48 -8.88
CA SER A 145 0.60 1.71 -8.96
C SER A 145 -0.80 1.49 -8.39
N ALA A 146 -1.50 0.44 -8.81
CA ALA A 146 -2.82 0.12 -8.30
C ALA A 146 -2.82 -0.09 -6.76
N TYR A 147 -1.77 -0.72 -6.21
CA TYR A 147 -1.61 -0.82 -4.75
C TYR A 147 -1.30 0.51 -4.08
N ALA A 148 -0.54 1.39 -4.73
CA ALA A 148 -0.25 2.72 -4.21
C ALA A 148 -1.53 3.59 -4.17
N ASP A 149 -2.37 3.51 -5.21
CA ASP A 149 -3.62 4.23 -5.30
C ASP A 149 -4.60 3.79 -4.21
N MET A 150 -4.77 2.47 -4.02
CA MET A 150 -5.63 1.94 -2.96
C MET A 150 -5.13 2.32 -1.56
N ARG A 151 -3.81 2.33 -1.35
CA ARG A 151 -3.22 2.79 -0.09
C ARG A 151 -3.49 4.28 0.13
N ALA A 152 -3.38 5.10 -0.92
CA ALA A 152 -3.64 6.53 -0.82
C ALA A 152 -5.10 6.84 -0.45
N GLU A 153 -6.06 6.07 -1.00
CA GLU A 153 -7.47 6.20 -0.63
C GLU A 153 -7.72 5.85 0.84
N LEU A 154 -7.13 4.76 1.32
CA LEU A 154 -7.22 4.36 2.73
C LEU A 154 -6.58 5.39 3.68
N ASP A 155 -5.38 5.87 3.33
CA ASP A 155 -4.68 6.90 4.12
C ASP A 155 -5.49 8.21 4.16
N TYR A 156 -6.20 8.54 3.07
CA TYR A 156 -7.11 9.67 3.00
C TYR A 156 -8.30 9.50 3.96
N GLU A 157 -8.97 8.34 3.96
CA GLU A 157 -10.09 8.07 4.87
C GLU A 157 -9.68 8.17 6.34
N VAL A 158 -8.54 7.57 6.70
CA VAL A 158 -7.98 7.63 8.05
C VAL A 158 -7.67 9.07 8.45
N THR A 159 -7.14 9.86 7.52
CA THR A 159 -6.84 11.29 7.74
C THR A 159 -8.12 12.08 8.03
N ILE A 160 -9.18 11.88 7.24
CA ILE A 160 -10.47 12.55 7.44
C ILE A 160 -11.13 12.11 8.76
N GLN A 161 -11.07 10.83 9.11
CA GLN A 161 -11.59 10.34 10.38
C GLN A 161 -10.84 10.96 11.56
N THR A 162 -9.52 11.06 11.47
CA THR A 162 -8.66 11.68 12.50
C THR A 162 -9.02 13.14 12.68
N TYR A 163 -9.17 13.88 11.58
CA TYR A 163 -9.58 15.29 11.62
C TYR A 163 -10.94 15.48 12.32
N ARG A 164 -11.94 14.65 11.97
CA ARG A 164 -13.26 14.68 12.65
C ARG A 164 -13.18 14.36 14.16
N ARG A 165 -12.30 13.45 14.56
CA ARG A 165 -12.08 13.13 15.99
C ARG A 165 -11.45 14.30 16.74
N ILE A 166 -10.55 15.04 16.10
CA ILE A 166 -9.94 16.25 16.67
C ILE A 166 -10.99 17.34 16.86
N GLU A 167 -11.80 17.64 15.85
CA GLU A 167 -12.89 18.63 15.96
C GLU A 167 -13.90 18.25 17.06
N ALA A 168 -14.21 16.95 17.19
CA ALA A 168 -15.11 16.47 18.24
C ALA A 168 -14.49 16.61 19.64
N MET A 169 -13.16 16.48 19.78
CA MET A 169 -12.46 16.74 21.04
C MET A 169 -12.48 18.23 21.37
N GLU A 170 -12.22 19.11 20.40
CA GLU A 170 -12.27 20.57 20.57
C GLU A 170 -13.64 21.02 21.08
N LYS A 171 -14.72 20.57 20.44
CA LYS A 171 -16.10 20.87 20.90
C LYS A 171 -16.39 20.40 22.33
N ARG A 172 -15.82 19.26 22.75
CA ARG A 172 -15.96 18.77 24.14
C ARG A 172 -15.16 19.65 25.12
N LEU A 173 -13.98 20.13 24.72
CA LEU A 173 -13.18 21.05 25.53
C LEU A 173 -13.91 22.40 25.70
N ASP A 174 -14.50 22.95 24.63
CA ASP A 174 -15.30 24.17 24.70
C ASP A 174 -16.54 24.02 25.58
N ALA A 175 -17.21 22.87 25.51
CA ALA A 175 -18.34 22.56 26.38
C ALA A 175 -17.93 22.51 27.86
N LEU A 176 -16.77 21.91 28.18
CA LEU A 176 -16.23 21.92 29.55
C LEU A 176 -15.82 23.32 29.99
N ALA A 177 -15.16 24.09 29.12
CA ALA A 177 -14.73 25.46 29.43
C ALA A 177 -15.93 26.38 29.72
N SER A 178 -16.98 26.30 28.91
CA SER A 178 -18.22 27.05 29.12
C SER A 178 -18.98 26.62 30.37
N ALA A 179 -19.02 25.33 30.69
CA ALA A 179 -19.61 24.83 31.93
C ALA A 179 -18.85 25.33 33.18
N LEU A 180 -17.51 25.40 33.12
CA LEU A 180 -16.67 25.94 34.20
C LEU A 180 -16.74 27.47 34.32
N ALA A 181 -17.11 28.19 33.27
CA ALA A 181 -17.33 29.63 33.32
C ALA A 181 -18.65 30.05 33.99
N GLN A 182 -19.63 29.14 34.12
CA GLN A 182 -20.93 29.41 34.77
C GLN A 182 -20.96 29.44 36.32
N PRO A 183 -20.18 28.64 37.08
CA PRO A 183 -20.31 28.59 38.55
C PRO A 183 -19.85 29.82 39.33
N THR A 184 -19.12 30.78 38.74
CA THR A 184 -18.74 32.03 39.44
C THR A 184 -19.82 33.12 39.37
N ARG A 185 -20.61 33.20 38.30
CA ARG A 185 -21.62 34.26 38.14
C ARG A 185 -22.79 34.14 39.14
N LYS A 186 -23.14 32.94 39.60
CA LYS A 186 -24.28 32.75 40.53
C LYS A 186 -24.00 33.08 42.01
N ARG A 187 -22.73 33.29 42.43
CA ARG A 187 -22.41 33.60 43.83
C ARG A 187 -22.40 35.10 44.18
N GLU A 188 -22.43 35.98 43.19
CA GLU A 188 -22.40 37.44 43.40
C GLU A 188 -23.81 38.06 43.46
N ASP A 189 -24.86 37.25 43.27
CA ASP A 189 -26.28 37.69 43.21
C ASP A 189 -27.15 37.18 44.39
N GLU A 190 -26.58 36.65 45.49
CA GLU A 190 -27.34 36.31 46.70
C GLU A 190 -27.28 37.49 47.71
N PRO A 191 -28.41 38.14 48.06
CA PRO A 191 -28.49 39.40 48.79
C PRO A 191 -28.13 39.34 50.29
#